data_AF-A0A3P1VUS5-F1
#
_entry.id   AF-A0A3P1VUS5-F1
#
_cell.length_a   1.000
_cell.length_b   1.000
_cell.length_c   1.000
_cell.angle_alpha   90.00
_cell.angle_beta   90.00
_cell.angle_gamma   90.00
#
_symmetry.space_group_name_H-M   'P 1'
#
loop_
_entity.id
_entity.type
_entity.pdbx_description
1 polymer ?
#
loop_
_entity_poly.entity_id
_entity_poly.type
_entity_poly.pdbx_seq_one_letter_code
_entity_poly.pdbx_strand_id
1 'polypeptide(L)'
;MSAFSNPDEVRKKDLRIVEKIYYLKDSEVPFTGKVSEGRDRLYYLNGKQDGKWISFYKNGNIKSIVTWKNGKLNGKYIIYENNGRKSTETIYKDGKENGYYYLYNSNGTYRTKGAYSMGKPVGEWEYYDKDGKLTNKVIAE
;
A
#
# COMPACT_ATOMS: atom_id res chain seq x y z
N MET A 1 36.44 -13.10 -1.17
CA MET A 1 35.01 -13.32 -0.88
C MET A 1 34.22 -12.66 -2.00
N SER A 2 33.61 -13.43 -2.89
CA SER A 2 32.96 -12.88 -4.09
C SER A 2 31.69 -12.13 -3.69
N ALA A 3 31.72 -10.81 -3.84
CA ALA A 3 30.52 -9.99 -3.79
C ALA A 3 29.65 -10.37 -5.00
N PHE A 4 28.71 -11.30 -4.81
CA PHE A 4 27.61 -11.45 -5.74
C PHE A 4 26.81 -10.15 -5.68
N SER A 5 27.04 -9.26 -6.64
CA SER A 5 26.25 -8.04 -6.79
C SER A 5 24.80 -8.48 -7.02
N ASN A 6 23.91 -8.16 -6.09
CA ASN A 6 22.49 -8.39 -6.32
C ASN A 6 22.09 -7.57 -7.57
N PRO A 7 21.40 -8.17 -8.54
CA PRO A 7 20.88 -7.43 -9.68
C PRO A 7 19.98 -6.27 -9.22
N ASP A 8 20.07 -5.13 -9.92
CA ASP A 8 19.33 -3.91 -9.58
C ASP A 8 17.81 -4.11 -9.52
N GLU A 9 17.28 -5.05 -10.32
CA GLU A 9 15.89 -5.45 -10.36
C GLU A 9 15.72 -6.92 -10.78
N VAL A 10 14.80 -7.66 -10.14
CA VAL A 10 14.45 -9.06 -10.49
C VAL A 10 12.95 -9.24 -10.66
N ARG A 11 12.51 -10.34 -11.29
CA ARG A 11 11.08 -10.65 -11.34
C ARG A 11 10.68 -11.41 -10.08
N LYS A 12 9.45 -11.19 -9.61
CA LYS A 12 8.91 -11.85 -8.41
C LYS A 12 8.99 -13.37 -8.46
N LYS A 13 8.83 -13.96 -9.65
CA LYS A 13 8.95 -15.41 -9.89
C LYS A 13 10.36 -15.97 -9.72
N ASP A 14 11.38 -15.12 -9.69
CA ASP A 14 12.79 -15.49 -9.51
C ASP A 14 13.16 -15.50 -8.01
N LEU A 15 12.22 -15.12 -7.13
CA LEU A 15 12.34 -15.19 -5.69
C LEU A 15 11.68 -16.45 -5.12
N ARG A 16 12.20 -16.90 -3.97
CA ARG A 16 11.56 -17.85 -3.06
C ARG A 16 11.28 -17.16 -1.72
N ILE A 17 10.37 -17.72 -0.93
CA ILE A 17 10.02 -17.21 0.40
C ILE A 17 10.24 -18.30 1.45
N VAL A 18 10.88 -17.94 2.55
CA VAL A 18 11.05 -18.79 3.73
C VAL A 18 10.73 -17.92 4.94
N GLU A 19 9.78 -18.35 5.78
CA GLU A 19 9.38 -17.61 6.99
C GLU A 19 9.09 -16.11 6.75
N LYS A 20 8.39 -15.79 5.65
CA LYS A 20 8.08 -14.41 5.21
C LYS A 20 9.29 -13.57 4.77
N ILE A 21 10.48 -14.15 4.68
CA ILE A 21 11.69 -13.53 4.15
C ILE A 21 11.88 -13.97 2.70
N TYR A 22 12.09 -13.02 1.81
CA TYR A 22 12.34 -13.25 0.39
C TYR A 22 13.83 -13.42 0.09
N TYR A 23 14.14 -14.40 -0.75
CA TYR A 23 15.48 -14.76 -1.21
C TYR A 23 15.44 -14.91 -2.72
N LEU A 24 16.58 -14.73 -3.40
CA LEU A 24 16.74 -15.33 -4.73
C LEU A 24 16.69 -16.85 -4.59
N LYS A 25 16.14 -17.55 -5.59
CA LYS A 25 16.00 -19.01 -5.54
C LYS A 25 17.30 -19.73 -5.16
N ASP A 26 18.42 -19.27 -5.71
CA ASP A 26 19.74 -19.86 -5.52
C ASP A 26 20.61 -19.12 -4.49
N SER A 27 20.01 -18.27 -3.64
CA SER A 27 20.73 -17.52 -2.60
C SER A 27 20.22 -17.89 -1.20
N GLU A 28 21.12 -17.97 -0.24
CA GLU A 28 20.82 -18.09 1.19
C GLU A 28 20.73 -16.73 1.90
N VAL A 29 21.12 -15.65 1.23
CA VAL A 29 21.08 -14.29 1.76
C VAL A 29 19.73 -13.64 1.42
N PRO A 30 19.04 -13.01 2.40
CA PRO A 30 17.80 -12.29 2.14
C PRO A 30 17.96 -11.23 1.05
N PHE A 31 16.99 -11.18 0.14
CA PHE A 31 17.05 -10.31 -1.02
C PHE A 31 16.87 -8.84 -0.65
N THR A 32 17.72 -7.98 -1.20
CA THR A 32 17.58 -6.52 -1.15
C THR A 32 17.64 -5.98 -2.56
N GLY A 33 16.63 -5.24 -2.98
CA GLY A 33 16.55 -4.69 -4.33
C GLY A 33 15.13 -4.47 -4.83
N LYS A 34 15.03 -4.02 -6.09
CA LYS A 34 13.75 -3.82 -6.75
C LYS A 34 13.21 -5.15 -7.28
N VAL A 35 11.89 -5.28 -7.29
CA VAL A 35 11.20 -6.46 -7.83
C VAL A 35 10.05 -6.01 -8.73
N SER A 36 9.96 -6.63 -9.91
CA SER A 36 8.80 -6.51 -10.78
C SER A 36 7.87 -7.71 -10.68
N GLU A 37 6.57 -7.45 -10.59
CA GLU A 37 5.51 -8.46 -10.72
C GLU A 37 4.53 -8.02 -11.80
N GLY A 38 4.76 -8.51 -13.03
CA GLY A 38 4.11 -7.93 -14.21
C GLY A 38 4.57 -6.47 -14.39
N ARG A 39 3.67 -5.51 -14.15
CA ARG A 39 3.99 -4.07 -14.16
C ARG A 39 4.22 -3.48 -12.77
N ASP A 40 3.92 -4.23 -11.73
CA ASP A 40 4.02 -3.75 -10.37
C ASP A 40 5.49 -3.54 -10.02
N ARG A 41 5.77 -2.43 -9.32
CA ARG A 41 7.10 -2.02 -8.90
C ARG A 41 7.18 -2.12 -7.40
N LEU A 42 7.98 -3.05 -6.94
CA LEU A 42 8.14 -3.40 -5.52
C LEU A 42 9.59 -3.19 -5.10
N TYR A 43 9.81 -3.08 -3.80
CA TYR A 43 11.15 -3.06 -3.23
C TYR A 43 11.19 -3.90 -1.96
N TYR A 44 12.32 -4.57 -1.75
CA TYR A 44 12.58 -5.39 -0.58
C TYR A 44 13.92 -4.97 0.03
N LEU A 45 13.97 -4.99 1.36
CA LEU A 45 15.17 -4.79 2.15
C LEU A 45 15.29 -5.97 3.12
N ASN A 46 16.42 -6.68 3.05
CA ASN A 46 16.69 -7.89 3.84
C ASN A 46 15.53 -8.90 3.79
N GLY A 47 15.03 -9.11 2.57
CA GLY A 47 13.94 -10.03 2.26
C GLY A 47 12.56 -9.60 2.76
N LYS A 48 12.39 -8.39 3.30
CA LYS A 48 11.09 -7.87 3.74
C LYS A 48 10.61 -6.75 2.83
N GLN A 49 9.30 -6.59 2.69
CA GLN A 49 8.74 -5.45 1.95
C GLN A 49 9.23 -4.14 2.56
N ASP A 50 9.74 -3.24 1.72
CA ASP A 50 10.22 -1.94 2.16
C ASP A 50 10.01 -0.88 1.07
N GLY A 51 9.98 0.38 1.46
CA GLY A 51 9.79 1.51 0.55
C GLY A 51 8.41 1.56 -0.12
N LYS A 52 8.35 2.24 -1.26
CA LYS A 52 7.11 2.49 -2.01
C LYS A 52 6.85 1.34 -2.99
N TRP A 53 5.69 0.73 -2.85
CA TRP A 53 5.13 -0.23 -3.80
C TRP A 53 4.07 0.45 -4.66
N ILE A 54 4.13 0.20 -5.97
CA ILE A 54 3.18 0.74 -6.94
C ILE A 54 2.66 -0.43 -7.77
N SER A 55 1.34 -0.64 -7.72
CA SER A 55 0.68 -1.63 -8.56
C SER A 55 -0.11 -0.98 -9.67
N PHE A 56 -0.31 -1.70 -10.77
CA PHE A 56 -0.97 -1.18 -11.97
C PHE A 56 -2.13 -2.08 -12.44
N TYR A 57 -3.16 -1.45 -12.99
CA TYR A 57 -4.23 -2.13 -13.70
C TYR A 57 -3.79 -2.62 -15.08
N LYS A 58 -4.62 -3.48 -15.69
CA LYS A 58 -4.38 -4.00 -17.04
C LYS A 58 -4.19 -2.90 -18.10
N ASN A 59 -4.87 -1.78 -17.94
CA ASN A 59 -4.79 -0.60 -18.82
C ASN A 59 -3.59 0.33 -18.54
N GLY A 60 -2.75 0.02 -17.54
CA GLY A 60 -1.58 0.83 -17.19
C GLY A 60 -1.84 1.95 -16.18
N ASN A 61 -3.10 2.19 -15.79
CA ASN A 61 -3.40 3.12 -14.71
C ASN A 61 -2.88 2.58 -13.37
N ILE A 62 -2.48 3.47 -12.48
CA ILE A 62 -2.07 3.10 -11.12
C ILE A 62 -3.28 2.49 -10.42
N LYS A 63 -3.07 1.32 -9.80
CA LYS A 63 -4.04 0.62 -8.96
C LYS A 63 -3.86 0.96 -7.50
N SER A 64 -2.63 0.99 -7.03
CA SER A 64 -2.34 1.35 -5.63
C SER A 64 -0.95 1.92 -5.46
N ILE A 65 -0.82 2.78 -4.45
CA ILE A 65 0.46 3.27 -3.93
C ILE A 65 0.48 2.95 -2.45
N VAL A 66 1.43 2.11 -2.04
CA VAL A 66 1.52 1.60 -0.67
C VAL A 66 2.94 1.75 -0.15
N THR A 67 3.13 2.31 1.04
CA THR A 67 4.44 2.39 1.69
C THR A 67 4.60 1.27 2.72
N TRP A 68 5.69 0.52 2.57
CA TRP A 68 6.10 -0.54 3.48
C TRP A 68 7.35 -0.13 4.25
N LYS A 69 7.49 -0.66 5.46
CA LYS A 69 8.72 -0.62 6.24
C LYS A 69 8.86 -1.93 7.00
N ASN A 70 9.96 -2.66 6.78
CA ASN A 70 10.24 -3.93 7.46
C ASN A 70 9.06 -4.93 7.43
N GLY A 71 8.36 -5.03 6.30
CA GLY A 71 7.23 -5.95 6.12
C GLY A 71 5.90 -5.50 6.71
N LYS A 72 5.80 -4.26 7.20
CA LYS A 72 4.56 -3.65 7.70
C LYS A 72 4.18 -2.42 6.88
N LEU A 73 2.88 -2.15 6.76
CA LEU A 73 2.39 -0.89 6.20
C LEU A 73 2.83 0.26 7.09
N ASN A 74 3.50 1.26 6.51
CA ASN A 74 4.03 2.38 7.27
C ASN A 74 4.22 3.60 6.37
N GLY A 75 3.21 4.47 6.32
CA GLY A 75 3.14 5.65 5.48
C GLY A 75 1.89 5.61 4.61
N LYS A 76 2.02 6.06 3.37
CA LYS A 76 0.88 6.29 2.49
C LYS A 76 0.23 4.99 2.03
N TYR A 77 -1.09 4.97 2.02
CA TYR A 77 -1.89 3.89 1.44
C TYR A 77 -3.00 4.50 0.57
N ILE A 78 -2.90 4.35 -0.75
CA ILE A 78 -3.92 4.78 -1.70
C ILE A 78 -4.31 3.63 -2.60
N ILE A 79 -5.61 3.49 -2.81
CA ILE A 79 -6.21 2.65 -3.84
C ILE A 79 -6.91 3.56 -4.85
N TYR A 80 -6.75 3.24 -6.13
CA TYR A 80 -7.41 3.89 -7.24
C TYR A 80 -8.35 2.90 -7.93
N GLU A 81 -9.39 3.41 -8.60
CA GLU A 81 -10.19 2.65 -9.54
C GLU A 81 -9.46 2.51 -10.90
N ASN A 82 -9.96 1.64 -11.78
CA ASN A 82 -9.38 1.42 -13.11
C ASN A 82 -9.36 2.69 -13.99
N ASN A 83 -10.24 3.65 -13.73
CA ASN A 83 -10.34 4.94 -14.40
C ASN A 83 -9.34 5.99 -13.85
N GLY A 84 -8.54 5.63 -12.83
CA GLY A 84 -7.55 6.52 -12.21
C GLY A 84 -8.08 7.41 -11.08
N ARG A 85 -9.38 7.36 -10.76
CA ARG A 85 -9.94 8.08 -9.59
C ARG A 85 -9.54 7.37 -8.31
N LYS A 86 -9.37 8.13 -7.22
CA LYS A 86 -9.12 7.54 -5.91
C LYS A 86 -10.38 6.80 -5.44
N SER A 87 -10.18 5.61 -4.88
CA SER A 87 -11.22 4.85 -4.19
C SER A 87 -11.03 4.97 -2.68
N THR A 88 -9.79 4.89 -2.19
CA THR A 88 -9.48 5.01 -0.76
C THR A 88 -8.12 5.67 -0.55
N GLU A 89 -7.99 6.49 0.47
CA GLU A 89 -6.73 7.07 0.91
C GLU A 89 -6.64 7.08 2.44
N THR A 90 -5.52 6.60 2.99
CA THR A 90 -5.21 6.68 4.41
C THR A 90 -3.70 6.63 4.67
N ILE A 91 -3.31 6.73 5.93
CA ILE A 91 -1.94 6.60 6.41
C ILE A 91 -1.87 5.43 7.40
N TYR A 92 -0.82 4.63 7.29
CA TYR A 92 -0.50 3.56 8.23
C TYR A 92 0.72 3.90 9.07
N LYS A 93 0.76 3.41 10.30
CA LYS A 93 1.93 3.37 11.17
C LYS A 93 2.04 1.98 11.79
N ASP A 94 3.19 1.33 11.60
CA ASP A 94 3.49 0.00 12.14
C ASP A 94 2.40 -1.06 11.86
N GLY A 95 1.79 -1.01 10.68
CA GLY A 95 0.75 -1.93 10.23
C GLY A 95 -0.68 -1.57 10.66
N LYS A 96 -0.90 -0.41 11.30
CA LYS A 96 -2.23 0.07 11.70
C LYS A 96 -2.56 1.41 11.08
N GLU A 97 -3.82 1.67 10.76
CA GLU A 97 -4.29 2.96 10.29
C GLU A 97 -4.01 4.05 11.35
N ASN A 98 -3.42 5.16 10.93
CA ASN A 98 -2.97 6.20 11.82
C ASN A 98 -2.87 7.55 11.08
N GLY A 99 -4.02 8.22 10.96
CA GLY A 99 -4.19 9.49 10.26
C GLY A 99 -5.57 9.58 9.63
N TYR A 100 -5.74 10.55 8.72
CA TYR A 100 -6.99 10.73 8.00
C TYR A 100 -7.33 9.50 7.15
N TYR A 101 -8.62 9.26 7.02
CA TYR A 101 -9.21 8.23 6.18
C TYR A 101 -10.24 8.87 5.25
N TYR A 102 -10.13 8.52 3.98
CA TYR A 102 -11.04 8.95 2.94
C TYR A 102 -11.50 7.75 2.11
N LEU A 103 -12.81 7.60 1.99
CA LEU A 103 -13.46 6.70 1.04
C LEU A 103 -14.23 7.55 0.04
N TYR A 104 -14.08 7.26 -1.25
CA TYR A 104 -14.66 8.04 -2.33
C TYR A 104 -15.77 7.27 -3.05
N ASN A 105 -16.74 8.01 -3.58
CA ASN A 105 -17.68 7.52 -4.59
C ASN A 105 -16.99 7.49 -5.97
N SER A 106 -17.59 6.78 -6.93
CA SER A 106 -17.05 6.65 -8.30
C SER A 106 -16.96 7.97 -9.08
N ASN A 107 -17.74 8.99 -8.68
CA ASN A 107 -17.66 10.36 -9.21
C ASN A 107 -16.57 11.21 -8.54
N GLY A 108 -15.87 10.68 -7.54
CA GLY A 108 -14.80 11.36 -6.80
C GLY A 108 -15.27 12.19 -5.61
N THR A 109 -16.57 12.27 -5.32
CA THR A 109 -17.05 12.86 -4.06
C THR A 109 -16.70 11.95 -2.89
N TYR A 110 -16.65 12.51 -1.69
CA TYR A 110 -16.47 11.69 -0.50
C TYR A 110 -17.71 10.86 -0.26
N ARG A 111 -17.49 9.61 0.13
CA ARG A 111 -18.49 8.72 0.72
C ARG A 111 -18.33 8.69 2.24
N THR A 112 -17.08 8.71 2.70
CA THR A 112 -16.74 8.73 4.13
C THR A 112 -15.46 9.53 4.35
N LYS A 113 -15.43 10.31 5.42
CA LYS A 113 -14.23 10.94 5.96
C LYS A 113 -14.14 10.66 7.45
N GLY A 114 -12.93 10.49 7.94
CA GLY A 114 -12.67 10.37 9.37
C GLY A 114 -11.18 10.30 9.64
N ALA A 115 -10.83 9.85 10.83
CA ALA A 115 -9.45 9.58 11.20
C ALA A 115 -9.35 8.29 12.00
N TYR A 116 -8.17 7.68 11.93
CA TYR A 116 -7.76 6.59 12.79
C TYR A 116 -6.55 6.98 13.64
N SER A 117 -6.49 6.43 14.85
CA SER A 117 -5.30 6.41 15.70
C SER A 117 -5.00 4.96 16.07
N MET A 118 -3.86 4.46 15.62
CA MET A 118 -3.41 3.08 15.90
C MET A 118 -4.49 2.00 15.65
N GLY A 119 -5.20 2.12 14.54
CA GLY A 119 -6.25 1.20 14.07
C GLY A 119 -7.62 1.41 14.71
N LYS A 120 -7.79 2.42 15.57
CA LYS A 120 -9.09 2.79 16.16
C LYS A 120 -9.65 4.05 15.52
N PRO A 121 -10.94 4.09 15.14
CA PRO A 121 -11.56 5.32 14.65
C PRO A 121 -11.52 6.37 15.76
N VAL A 122 -11.20 7.62 15.42
CA VAL A 122 -11.14 8.73 16.39
C VAL A 122 -11.74 9.99 15.78
N GLY A 123 -12.31 10.83 16.64
CA GLY A 123 -12.85 12.13 16.25
C GLY A 123 -14.12 12.00 15.41
N GLU A 124 -14.40 13.03 14.60
CA GLU A 124 -15.62 13.08 13.81
C GLU A 124 -15.50 12.26 12.51
N TRP A 125 -16.52 11.43 12.29
CA TRP A 125 -16.75 10.66 11.08
C TRP A 125 -17.92 11.24 10.32
N GLU A 126 -17.69 11.61 9.06
CA GLU A 126 -18.67 12.19 8.17
C GLU A 126 -19.06 11.20 7.07
N TYR A 127 -20.35 11.04 6.83
CA TYR A 127 -20.91 10.15 5.82
C TYR A 127 -21.71 10.95 4.80
N TYR A 128 -21.59 10.55 3.55
CA TYR A 128 -22.14 11.29 2.42
C TYR A 128 -22.86 10.33 1.46
N ASP A 129 -23.89 10.82 0.79
CA ASP A 129 -24.56 10.08 -0.28
C ASP A 129 -23.74 10.10 -1.60
N LYS A 130 -24.31 9.51 -2.66
CA LYS A 130 -23.67 9.43 -3.98
C LYS A 130 -23.44 10.79 -4.65
N ASP A 131 -24.23 11.80 -4.27
CA ASP A 131 -24.16 13.15 -4.83
C ASP A 131 -23.23 14.05 -4.00
N GLY A 132 -22.65 13.51 -2.91
CA GLY A 132 -21.73 14.20 -2.02
C GLY A 132 -22.43 15.05 -0.97
N LYS A 133 -23.73 14.87 -0.74
CA LYS A 133 -24.45 15.54 0.35
C LYS A 133 -24.20 14.80 1.66
N LEU A 134 -23.85 15.55 2.70
CA LEU A 134 -23.67 15.01 4.04
C LEU A 134 -24.99 14.41 4.54
N THR A 135 -24.95 13.15 4.97
CA THR A 135 -26.11 12.42 5.49
C THR A 135 -26.01 12.12 6.98
N ASN A 136 -24.80 11.97 7.52
CA ASN A 136 -24.60 11.67 8.94
C ASN A 136 -23.24 12.12 9.47
N LYS A 137 -23.17 12.35 10.78
CA LYS A 137 -21.94 12.58 11.55
C LYS A 137 -21.93 11.72 12.81
N VAL A 138 -20.81 11.09 13.12
CA VAL A 138 -20.62 10.26 14.33
C VAL A 138 -19.31 10.67 14.99
N ILE A 139 -19.30 10.83 16.32
CA ILE A 139 -18.07 11.07 17.07
C ILE A 139 -17.59 9.73 17.62
N ALA A 140 -16.37 9.32 17.23
CA ALA A 140 -15.70 8.15 17.74
C ALA A 140 -14.84 8.52 18.96
N GLU A 141 -14.93 7.68 20.01
CA GLU A 141 -14.18 7.79 21.27
C GLU A 141 -12.74 7.28 21.15
#